data_AF-A0A951K604-F1
#
_entry.id   AF-A0A951K604-F1
#
_cell.length_a   1.000
_cell.length_b   1.000
_cell.length_c   1.000
_cell.angle_alpha   90.00
_cell.angle_beta   90.00
_cell.angle_gamma   90.00
#
_symmetry.space_group_name_H-M   'P 1'
#
loop_
_entity.id
_entity.type
_entity.pdbx_description
1 polymer ?
#
loop_
_entity_poly.entity_id
_entity_poly.type
_entity_poly.pdbx_seq_one_letter_code
_entity_poly.pdbx_strand_id
1 'polypeptide(L)'
;MTRTPSLPLLVWLVVVWVALWEQVSPANVASGLVVALVVLTLFPLGPRDRSARVRPAAAVRFLVYFAWKLVEASAIVAWEVVTPRNRINEGIVAIPIRGVSDVVITVVANAISLTPGTLTLEARRSPAVLYVHVLHLRDVEEVRRETLHLEALAIRAFGPPEVAAALASEGDSAVASPPPSTATRAPRSGGQEGRP
;
A
#
# COMPACT_ATOMS: atom_id res chain seq x y z
N MET A 1 22.68 12.16 -25.37
CA MET A 1 22.40 12.17 -23.91
C MET A 1 22.69 10.79 -23.35
N THR A 2 23.92 10.53 -22.90
CA THR A 2 24.31 9.26 -22.27
C THR A 2 23.73 9.20 -20.86
N ARG A 3 22.61 8.48 -20.69
CA ARG A 3 22.10 8.16 -19.35
C ARG A 3 23.05 7.15 -18.73
N THR A 4 23.86 7.58 -17.77
CA THR A 4 24.75 6.70 -17.03
C THR A 4 23.93 5.65 -16.27
N PRO A 5 24.24 4.34 -16.39
CA PRO A 5 23.56 3.32 -15.63
C PRO A 5 23.74 3.59 -14.14
N SER A 6 22.67 3.46 -13.37
CA SER A 6 22.73 3.64 -11.91
C SER A 6 23.65 2.56 -11.32
N LEU A 7 24.83 2.97 -10.84
CA LEU A 7 25.82 2.12 -10.18
C LEU A 7 25.21 1.12 -9.16
N PRO A 8 24.28 1.51 -8.25
CA PRO A 8 23.71 0.54 -7.32
C PRO A 8 22.90 -0.57 -8.01
N LEU A 9 22.18 -0.26 -9.10
CA LEU A 9 21.46 -1.29 -9.85
C LEU A 9 22.42 -2.20 -10.64
N LEU A 10 23.48 -1.64 -11.20
CA LEU A 10 24.51 -2.41 -11.90
C LEU A 10 25.16 -3.40 -10.93
N VAL A 11 25.61 -2.93 -9.77
CA VAL A 11 26.20 -3.76 -8.72
C VAL A 11 25.20 -4.82 -8.26
N TRP A 12 23.95 -4.45 -8.01
CA TRP A 12 22.89 -5.39 -7.64
C TRP A 12 22.70 -6.49 -8.68
N LEU A 13 22.64 -6.14 -9.96
CA LEU A 13 22.44 -7.11 -11.04
C LEU A 13 23.62 -8.07 -11.18
N VAL A 14 24.85 -7.60 -10.97
CA VAL A 14 26.04 -8.45 -10.92
C VAL A 14 26.01 -9.39 -9.70
N VAL A 15 25.59 -8.90 -8.53
CA VAL A 15 25.45 -9.73 -7.33
C VAL A 15 24.42 -10.85 -7.55
N VAL A 16 23.25 -10.50 -8.09
CA VAL A 16 22.21 -11.50 -8.43
C VAL A 16 22.72 -12.49 -9.46
N TRP A 17 23.46 -12.03 -10.47
CA TRP A 17 24.08 -12.90 -11.47
C TRP A 17 25.06 -13.90 -10.83
N VAL A 18 25.98 -13.43 -9.98
CA VAL A 18 26.95 -14.30 -9.33
C VAL A 18 26.28 -15.28 -8.38
N ALA A 19 25.26 -14.84 -7.64
CA ALA A 19 24.48 -15.69 -6.74
C ALA A 19 23.74 -16.81 -7.51
N LEU A 20 23.28 -16.55 -8.73
CA LEU A 20 22.61 -17.54 -9.58
C LEU A 20 23.51 -18.73 -9.95
N TRP A 21 24.80 -18.46 -10.17
CA TRP A 21 25.78 -19.48 -10.56
C TRP A 21 26.53 -20.09 -9.36
N GLU A 22 26.35 -19.55 -8.16
CA GLU A 22 27.02 -19.96 -6.91
C GLU A 22 28.56 -20.01 -6.97
N GLN A 23 29.16 -19.47 -8.03
CA GLN A 23 30.60 -19.49 -8.29
C GLN A 23 31.18 -18.09 -8.33
N VAL A 24 32.03 -17.76 -7.35
CA VAL A 24 32.76 -16.49 -7.35
C VAL A 24 34.07 -16.67 -8.10
N SER A 25 34.06 -16.39 -9.40
CA SER A 25 35.26 -16.35 -10.25
C SER A 25 35.36 -15.03 -11.01
N PRO A 26 36.57 -14.54 -11.34
CA PRO A 26 36.73 -13.30 -12.10
C PRO A 26 36.00 -13.34 -13.46
N ALA A 27 36.01 -14.50 -14.12
CA ALA A 27 35.29 -14.72 -15.37
C ALA A 27 33.77 -14.60 -15.18
N ASN A 28 33.22 -15.15 -14.09
CA ASN A 28 31.79 -15.05 -13.80
C ASN A 28 31.37 -13.60 -13.49
N VAL A 29 32.15 -12.88 -12.68
CA VAL A 29 31.89 -11.45 -12.39
C VAL A 29 31.95 -10.62 -13.66
N ALA A 30 32.93 -10.84 -14.54
CA ALA A 30 33.04 -10.15 -15.82
C ALA A 30 31.83 -10.44 -16.73
N SER A 31 31.38 -11.70 -16.80
CA SER A 31 30.19 -12.08 -17.55
C SER A 31 28.93 -11.40 -17.01
N GLY A 32 28.78 -11.34 -15.68
CA GLY A 32 27.67 -10.64 -15.02
C GLY A 32 27.68 -9.14 -15.30
N LEU A 33 28.85 -8.51 -15.36
CA LEU A 33 28.98 -7.10 -15.71
C LEU A 33 28.54 -6.83 -17.15
N VAL A 34 28.95 -7.68 -18.11
CA VAL A 34 28.54 -7.58 -19.51
C VAL A 34 27.03 -7.74 -19.62
N VAL A 35 26.46 -8.79 -19.02
CA VAL A 35 25.01 -9.02 -19.03
C VAL A 35 24.28 -7.86 -18.38
N ALA A 36 24.77 -7.35 -17.24
CA ALA A 36 24.14 -6.22 -16.56
C ALA A 36 24.12 -4.96 -17.42
N LEU A 37 25.22 -4.64 -18.13
CA LEU A 37 25.29 -3.52 -19.06
C LEU A 37 24.35 -3.72 -20.26
N VAL A 38 24.28 -4.92 -20.82
CA VAL A 38 23.37 -5.24 -21.92
C VAL A 38 21.91 -5.06 -21.48
N VAL A 39 21.53 -5.57 -20.31
CA VAL A 39 20.18 -5.41 -19.77
C VAL A 39 19.86 -3.94 -19.53
N LEU A 40 20.77 -3.17 -18.91
CA LEU A 40 20.52 -1.76 -18.62
C LEU A 40 20.51 -0.86 -19.85
N THR A 41 21.16 -1.27 -20.95
CA THR A 41 21.13 -0.55 -22.22
C THR A 41 19.88 -0.88 -23.05
N LEU A 42 19.49 -2.16 -23.10
CA LEU A 42 18.29 -2.60 -23.84
C LEU A 42 16.98 -2.26 -23.11
N PHE A 43 16.98 -2.30 -21.78
CA PHE A 43 15.80 -2.04 -20.94
C PHE A 43 16.05 -0.84 -20.01
N PRO A 44 16.03 0.39 -20.54
CA PRO A 44 16.17 1.58 -19.71
C PRO A 44 14.93 1.72 -18.82
N LEU A 45 15.10 1.42 -17.53
CA LEU A 45 14.07 1.70 -16.53
C LEU A 45 13.69 3.18 -16.61
N GLY A 46 12.39 3.45 -16.70
CA GLY A 46 11.83 4.81 -16.75
C GLY A 46 12.27 5.65 -15.54
N PRO A 47 11.97 6.96 -15.53
CA PRO A 47 12.35 7.86 -14.45
C PRO A 47 12.00 7.22 -13.10
N ARG A 48 13.03 6.95 -12.29
CA ARG A 48 12.80 6.50 -10.92
C ARG A 48 12.20 7.68 -10.17
N ASP A 49 11.05 7.47 -9.55
CA ASP A 49 10.57 8.35 -8.49
C ASP A 49 11.61 8.33 -7.36
N ARG A 50 12.55 9.27 -7.45
CA ARG A 50 13.71 9.40 -6.57
C ARG A 50 13.32 9.88 -5.16
N SER A 51 12.02 10.03 -4.90
CA SER A 51 11.45 10.50 -3.65
C SER A 51 11.11 9.37 -2.67
N ALA A 52 11.07 8.10 -3.11
CA ALA A 52 10.86 6.97 -2.21
C ALA A 52 12.11 6.71 -1.36
N ARG A 53 12.13 7.26 -0.14
CA ARG A 53 13.16 6.95 0.86
C ARG A 53 12.63 5.86 1.78
N VAL A 54 13.33 4.74 1.84
CA VAL A 54 13.00 3.66 2.79
C VAL A 54 13.39 4.10 4.19
N ARG A 55 12.43 4.07 5.12
CA ARG A 55 12.64 4.32 6.55
C ARG A 55 12.60 2.98 7.30
N PRO A 56 13.75 2.39 7.70
CA PRO A 56 13.81 1.01 8.19
C PRO A 56 12.85 0.71 9.34
N ALA A 57 12.78 1.57 10.36
CA ALA A 57 11.89 1.37 11.50
C ALA A 57 10.40 1.38 11.11
N ALA A 58 10.01 2.24 10.16
CA ALA A 58 8.63 2.29 9.65
C ALA A 58 8.35 1.11 8.71
N ALA A 59 9.33 0.68 7.92
CA ALA A 59 9.23 -0.50 7.06
C ALA A 59 9.05 -1.78 7.87
N VAL A 60 9.78 -1.94 8.98
CA VAL A 60 9.60 -3.07 9.90
C VAL A 60 8.19 -3.05 10.50
N ARG A 61 7.68 -1.90 10.93
CA ARG A 61 6.30 -1.78 11.43
C ARG A 61 5.25 -2.17 10.38
N PHE A 62 5.42 -1.69 9.15
CA PHE A 62 4.58 -2.10 8.01
C PHE A 62 4.63 -3.61 7.80
N LEU A 63 5.83 -4.19 7.77
CA LEU A 63 6.03 -5.61 7.52
C LEU A 63 5.41 -6.49 8.63
N VAL A 64 5.60 -6.13 9.90
CA VAL A 64 5.02 -6.87 11.03
C VAL A 64 3.50 -6.82 11.00
N TYR A 65 2.92 -5.63 10.76
CA TYR A 65 1.47 -5.49 10.63
C TYR A 65 0.92 -6.31 9.47
N PHE A 66 1.54 -6.20 8.30
CA PHE A 66 1.14 -6.95 7.11
C PHE A 66 1.27 -8.47 7.33
N ALA A 67 2.37 -8.95 7.90
CA ALA A 67 2.57 -10.37 8.18
C ALA A 67 1.52 -10.91 9.16
N TRP A 68 1.17 -10.13 10.20
CA TRP A 68 0.09 -10.49 11.11
C TRP A 68 -1.25 -10.64 10.37
N LYS A 69 -1.60 -9.64 9.55
CA LYS A 69 -2.84 -9.67 8.75
C LYS A 69 -2.87 -10.80 7.74
N LEU A 70 -1.73 -11.10 7.12
CA LEU A 70 -1.58 -12.21 6.20
C LEU A 70 -1.86 -13.56 6.90
N VAL A 71 -1.30 -13.77 8.10
CA VAL A 71 -1.54 -14.98 8.89
C VAL A 71 -2.99 -15.07 9.35
N GLU A 72 -3.56 -13.97 9.84
CA GLU A 72 -4.97 -13.88 10.26
C GLU A 72 -5.91 -14.26 9.11
N ALA A 73 -5.76 -13.62 7.95
CA ALA A 73 -6.57 -13.89 6.76
C ALA A 73 -6.37 -15.32 6.23
N SER A 74 -5.14 -15.83 6.25
CA SER A 74 -4.86 -17.23 5.86
C SER A 74 -5.55 -18.22 6.78
N ALA A 75 -5.58 -17.96 8.09
CA ALA A 75 -6.27 -18.81 9.05
C ALA A 75 -7.79 -18.79 8.85
N ILE A 76 -8.37 -17.61 8.57
CA ILE A 76 -9.80 -17.47 8.25
C ILE A 76 -10.16 -18.28 7.01
N VAL A 77 -9.40 -18.14 5.92
CA VAL A 77 -9.63 -18.91 4.68
C VAL A 77 -9.43 -20.40 4.91
N ALA A 78 -8.41 -20.82 5.66
CA ALA A 78 -8.20 -22.23 5.99
C ALA A 78 -9.38 -22.82 6.79
N TRP A 79 -9.92 -22.07 7.74
CA TRP A 79 -11.09 -22.47 8.50
C TRP A 79 -12.35 -22.60 7.63
N GLU A 80 -12.51 -21.68 6.69
CA GLU A 80 -13.62 -21.67 5.75
C GLU A 80 -13.59 -22.86 4.78
N VAL A 81 -12.41 -23.24 4.29
CA VAL A 81 -12.24 -24.44 3.45
C VAL A 81 -12.68 -25.71 4.18
N VAL A 82 -12.45 -25.79 5.49
CA VAL A 82 -12.83 -26.96 6.30
C VAL A 82 -14.31 -26.92 6.72
N THR A 83 -14.93 -25.74 6.76
CA THR A 83 -16.31 -25.57 7.22
C THR A 83 -17.30 -25.62 6.04
N PRO A 84 -18.35 -26.48 6.04
CA PRO A 84 -19.30 -26.60 4.92
C PRO A 84 -20.24 -25.39 4.71
N ARG A 85 -19.97 -24.23 5.31
CA ARG A 85 -20.85 -23.06 5.26
C ARG A 85 -20.38 -22.11 4.17
N ASN A 86 -21.04 -22.17 3.01
CA ASN A 86 -20.80 -21.24 1.92
C ASN A 86 -21.71 -20.01 2.08
N ARG A 87 -21.20 -18.94 2.70
CA ARG A 87 -21.83 -17.59 2.66
C ARG A 87 -20.82 -16.61 2.07
N ILE A 88 -20.45 -16.88 0.82
CA ILE A 88 -19.66 -15.96 0.00
C ILE A 88 -20.54 -14.75 -0.30
N ASN A 89 -19.99 -13.56 -0.06
CA ASN A 89 -20.63 -12.30 -0.39
C ASN A 89 -19.57 -11.41 -1.03
N GLU A 90 -19.34 -11.61 -2.31
CA GLU A 90 -18.31 -10.88 -3.02
C GLU A 90 -18.72 -9.44 -3.36
N GLY A 91 -17.73 -8.56 -3.46
CA GLY A 91 -17.96 -7.19 -3.89
C GLY A 91 -16.69 -6.50 -4.36
N ILE A 92 -16.85 -5.43 -5.14
CA ILE A 92 -15.76 -4.56 -5.56
C ILE A 92 -15.93 -3.23 -4.83
N VAL A 93 -14.89 -2.82 -4.11
CA VAL A 93 -14.85 -1.57 -3.37
C VAL A 93 -13.85 -0.62 -4.01
N ALA A 94 -14.31 0.59 -4.34
CA ALA A 94 -13.45 1.68 -4.79
C ALA A 94 -12.95 2.49 -3.58
N ILE A 95 -11.65 2.45 -3.35
CA ILE A 95 -11.00 3.07 -2.20
C ILE A 95 -10.12 4.21 -2.69
N PRO A 96 -10.56 5.48 -2.51
CA PRO A 96 -9.71 6.63 -2.77
C PRO A 96 -8.56 6.63 -1.77
N ILE A 97 -7.35 6.58 -2.29
CA ILE A 97 -6.11 6.57 -1.51
C ILE A 97 -5.38 7.89 -1.73
N ARG A 98 -4.50 8.26 -0.79
CA ARG A 98 -3.65 9.44 -0.88
C ARG A 98 -2.49 9.21 -1.85
N GLY A 99 -2.03 7.96 -2.01
CA GLY A 99 -1.38 7.41 -3.20
C GLY A 99 -0.39 8.31 -3.93
N VAL A 100 0.55 8.91 -3.20
CA VAL A 100 1.46 9.96 -3.69
C VAL A 100 2.70 9.47 -4.43
N SER A 101 3.05 8.19 -4.31
CA SER A 101 4.18 7.60 -5.03
C SER A 101 3.84 6.23 -5.60
N ASP A 102 4.43 5.91 -6.75
CA ASP A 102 4.28 4.63 -7.41
C ASP A 102 4.63 3.45 -6.51
N VAL A 103 5.66 3.63 -5.68
CA VAL A 103 6.11 2.62 -4.73
C VAL A 103 5.05 2.35 -3.68
N VAL A 104 4.43 3.39 -3.11
CA VAL A 104 3.38 3.23 -2.09
C VAL A 104 2.16 2.53 -2.68
N ILE A 105 1.68 2.99 -3.84
CA ILE A 105 0.54 2.37 -4.52
C ILE A 105 0.83 0.88 -4.80
N THR A 106 2.02 0.58 -5.33
CA THR A 106 2.41 -0.79 -5.68
C THR A 106 2.51 -1.69 -4.45
N VAL A 107 3.13 -1.22 -3.37
CA VAL A 107 3.28 -1.99 -2.14
C VAL A 107 1.92 -2.27 -1.48
N VAL A 108 1.03 -1.26 -1.44
CA VAL A 108 -0.32 -1.44 -0.89
C VAL A 108 -1.13 -2.40 -1.75
N ALA A 109 -1.14 -2.23 -3.07
CA ALA A 109 -1.84 -3.13 -3.99
C ALA A 109 -1.36 -4.59 -3.87
N ASN A 110 -0.05 -4.81 -3.78
CA ASN A 110 0.51 -6.15 -3.58
C ASN A 110 0.15 -6.72 -2.20
N ALA A 111 0.22 -5.92 -1.13
CA ALA A 111 -0.15 -6.36 0.20
C ALA A 111 -1.64 -6.77 0.27
N ILE A 112 -2.54 -6.01 -0.37
CA ILE A 112 -3.96 -6.40 -0.49
C ILE A 112 -4.08 -7.72 -1.26
N SER A 113 -3.40 -7.84 -2.40
CA SER A 113 -3.51 -9.04 -3.26
C SER A 113 -2.89 -10.29 -2.63
N LEU A 114 -1.92 -10.13 -1.73
CA LEU A 114 -1.35 -11.22 -0.95
C LEU A 114 -2.22 -11.62 0.24
N THR A 115 -3.14 -10.77 0.69
CA THR A 115 -4.04 -11.07 1.80
C THR A 115 -5.18 -11.96 1.28
N PRO A 116 -5.29 -13.22 1.73
CA PRO A 116 -6.32 -14.13 1.25
C PRO A 116 -7.73 -13.56 1.45
N GLY A 117 -8.57 -13.67 0.42
CA GLY A 117 -9.93 -13.10 0.42
C GLY A 117 -10.03 -11.68 -0.14
N THR A 118 -8.91 -11.05 -0.53
CA THR A 118 -8.90 -9.77 -1.26
C THR A 118 -7.98 -9.81 -2.49
N LEU A 119 -8.29 -9.00 -3.50
CA LEU A 119 -7.50 -8.86 -4.73
C LEU A 119 -7.57 -7.42 -5.24
N THR A 120 -6.43 -6.83 -5.60
CA THR A 120 -6.44 -5.54 -6.30
C THR A 120 -6.72 -5.76 -7.78
N LEU A 121 -7.81 -5.18 -8.29
CA LEU A 121 -8.18 -5.24 -9.70
C LEU A 121 -7.50 -4.13 -10.51
N GLU A 122 -7.51 -2.91 -9.97
CA GLU A 122 -6.97 -1.74 -10.64
C GLU A 122 -6.41 -0.74 -9.63
N ALA A 123 -5.29 -0.11 -9.99
CA ALA A 123 -4.69 0.98 -9.25
C ALA A 123 -4.57 2.20 -10.16
N ARG A 124 -5.48 3.16 -10.02
CA ARG A 124 -5.47 4.42 -10.76
C ARG A 124 -4.66 5.46 -10.01
N ARG A 125 -3.93 6.31 -10.73
CA ARG A 125 -3.02 7.33 -10.15
C ARG A 125 -3.59 8.74 -10.11
N SER A 126 -4.57 9.06 -10.94
CA SER A 126 -5.13 10.43 -11.03
C SER A 126 -6.62 10.41 -11.40
N PRO A 127 -7.53 10.58 -10.42
CA PRO A 127 -7.31 10.50 -8.97
C PRO A 127 -6.77 9.15 -8.50
N ALA A 128 -6.06 9.13 -7.36
CA ALA A 128 -5.50 7.93 -6.78
C ALA A 128 -6.62 7.06 -6.16
N VAL A 129 -6.92 5.92 -6.78
CA VAL A 129 -8.01 5.02 -6.38
C VAL A 129 -7.57 3.57 -6.56
N LEU A 130 -7.76 2.76 -5.52
CA LEU A 130 -7.62 1.30 -5.57
C LEU A 130 -8.99 0.65 -5.71
N TYR A 131 -9.16 -0.20 -6.72
CA TYR A 131 -10.31 -1.06 -6.86
C TYR A 131 -9.97 -2.43 -6.30
N VAL A 132 -10.63 -2.79 -5.19
CA VAL A 132 -10.35 -4.02 -4.46
C VAL A 132 -11.55 -4.95 -4.56
N HIS A 133 -11.33 -6.15 -5.05
CA HIS A 133 -12.28 -7.25 -4.95
C HIS A 133 -12.14 -7.92 -3.58
N VAL A 134 -13.27 -8.15 -2.91
CA VAL A 134 -13.35 -8.76 -1.58
C VAL A 134 -14.27 -9.97 -1.69
N LEU A 135 -13.80 -11.13 -1.26
CA LEU A 135 -14.56 -12.39 -1.31
C LEU A 135 -15.68 -12.42 -0.25
N HIS A 136 -15.44 -11.80 0.91
CA HIS A 136 -16.37 -11.74 2.04
C HIS A 136 -16.62 -10.30 2.49
N LEU A 137 -17.35 -9.56 1.68
CA LEU A 137 -17.75 -8.19 1.98
C LEU A 137 -18.86 -8.18 3.05
N ARG A 138 -18.51 -7.77 4.26
CA ARG A 138 -19.46 -7.55 5.36
C ARG A 138 -19.78 -6.07 5.56
N ASP A 139 -18.73 -5.25 5.58
CA ASP A 139 -18.78 -3.80 5.72
C ASP A 139 -17.75 -3.15 4.78
N VAL A 140 -18.24 -2.28 3.91
CA VAL A 140 -17.40 -1.50 2.99
C VAL A 140 -16.45 -0.58 3.75
N GLU A 141 -16.90 -0.01 4.87
CA GLU A 141 -16.11 0.92 5.65
C GLU A 141 -15.02 0.22 6.47
N GLU A 142 -15.20 -1.05 6.82
CA GLU A 142 -14.14 -1.88 7.41
C GLU A 142 -13.00 -2.08 6.42
N VAL A 143 -13.31 -2.54 5.20
CA VAL A 143 -12.32 -2.73 4.13
C VAL A 143 -11.60 -1.42 3.81
N ARG A 144 -12.35 -0.30 3.77
CA ARG A 144 -11.78 1.03 3.56
C ARG A 144 -10.80 1.39 4.68
N ARG A 145 -11.19 1.23 5.95
CA ARG A 145 -10.33 1.55 7.11
C ARG A 145 -9.05 0.72 7.11
N GLU A 146 -9.14 -0.58 6.87
CA GLU A 146 -7.97 -1.46 6.82
C GLU A 146 -7.01 -1.07 5.68
N THR A 147 -7.56 -0.80 4.50
CA THR A 147 -6.78 -0.35 3.34
C THR A 147 -6.08 0.98 3.61
N LEU A 148 -6.78 1.96 4.20
CA LEU A 148 -6.20 3.26 4.54
C LEU A 148 -5.16 3.17 5.67
N HIS A 149 -5.33 2.22 6.61
CA HIS A 149 -4.33 1.96 7.64
C HIS A 149 -3.04 1.39 7.04
N LEU A 150 -3.18 0.39 6.18
CA LEU A 150 -2.07 -0.20 5.43
C LEU A 150 -1.37 0.84 4.56
N GLU A 151 -2.13 1.71 3.92
CA GLU A 151 -1.62 2.86 3.16
C GLU A 151 -0.80 3.80 4.05
N ALA A 152 -1.33 4.21 5.20
CA ALA A 152 -0.63 5.12 6.10
C ALA A 152 0.72 4.53 6.58
N LEU A 153 0.75 3.22 6.86
CA LEU A 153 2.00 2.52 7.19
C LEU A 153 2.96 2.49 6.00
N ALA A 154 2.47 2.24 4.79
CA ALA A 154 3.28 2.24 3.57
C ALA A 154 3.84 3.64 3.25
N ILE A 155 3.05 4.70 3.41
CA ILE A 155 3.52 6.09 3.23
C ILE A 155 4.62 6.42 4.26
N ARG A 156 4.46 6.01 5.53
CA ARG A 156 5.50 6.22 6.55
C ARG A 156 6.79 5.47 6.23
N ALA A 157 6.69 4.29 5.61
CA ALA A 157 7.81 3.43 5.28
C ALA A 157 8.54 3.82 3.97
N PHE A 158 7.79 4.18 2.94
CA PHE A 158 8.26 4.31 1.55
C PHE A 158 7.85 5.61 0.85
N GLY A 159 6.99 6.42 1.48
CA GLY A 159 6.44 7.63 0.89
C GLY A 159 7.39 8.83 0.96
N PRO A 160 7.09 9.90 0.19
CA PRO A 160 7.80 11.16 0.29
C PRO A 160 7.73 11.74 1.71
N PRO A 161 8.80 12.40 2.20
CA PRO A 161 8.85 12.94 3.56
C PRO A 161 7.78 14.00 3.81
N GLU A 162 7.42 14.82 2.82
CA GLU A 162 6.35 15.82 2.96
C GLU A 162 4.99 15.19 3.29
N VAL A 163 4.65 14.09 2.62
CA VAL A 163 3.35 13.43 2.82
C VAL A 163 3.34 12.68 4.13
N ALA A 164 4.43 11.99 4.46
CA ALA A 164 4.55 11.31 5.76
C ALA A 164 4.48 12.30 6.94
N ALA A 165 4.98 13.53 6.78
CA ALA A 165 4.85 14.59 7.77
C ALA A 165 3.41 15.12 7.87
N ALA A 166 2.73 15.36 6.74
CA ALA A 166 1.33 15.77 6.71
C ALA A 166 0.41 14.76 7.43
N LEU A 167 0.65 13.45 7.25
CA LEU A 167 -0.05 12.39 7.99
C LEU A 167 0.16 12.46 9.50
N ALA A 168 1.36 12.83 9.95
CA ALA A 168 1.66 12.95 11.38
C ALA A 168 0.90 14.13 12.00
N SER A 169 0.86 15.28 11.30
CA SER A 169 0.12 16.46 11.76
C SER A 169 -1.40 16.28 11.76
N GLU A 170 -1.97 15.52 10.82
CA GLU A 170 -3.40 15.18 10.85
C GLU A 170 -3.75 14.31 12.07
N GLY A 171 -2.89 13.34 12.40
CA GLY A 171 -3.05 12.50 13.59
C GLY A 171 -3.01 13.31 14.88
N ASP A 172 -2.05 14.24 15.00
CA ASP A 172 -1.93 15.11 16.18
C ASP A 172 -3.11 16.11 16.28
N SER A 173 -3.61 16.62 15.14
CA SER A 173 -4.75 17.56 15.12
C SER A 173 -6.09 16.89 15.45
N ALA A 174 -6.25 15.61 15.04
CA ALA A 174 -7.42 14.80 15.41
C ALA A 174 -7.43 14.45 16.90
N VAL A 175 -6.26 14.27 17.51
CA VAL A 175 -6.10 14.06 18.96
C VAL A 175 -6.28 15.36 19.75
N ALA A 176 -5.91 16.52 19.18
CA ALA A 176 -6.04 17.82 19.81
C ALA A 176 -7.46 18.43 19.75
N SER A 177 -8.36 17.87 18.94
CA SER A 177 -9.75 18.33 18.86
C SER A 177 -10.59 17.68 19.97
N PRO A 178 -11.13 18.44 20.94
CA PRO A 178 -12.05 17.87 21.92
C PRO A 178 -13.28 17.30 21.20
N PRO A 179 -13.91 16.23 21.73
CA PRO A 179 -15.09 15.64 21.11
C PRO A 179 -16.16 16.72 20.90
N PRO A 180 -16.89 16.70 19.77
CA PRO A 180 -17.96 17.66 19.54
C PRO A 180 -18.93 17.58 20.72
N SER A 181 -19.03 18.68 21.47
CA SER A 181 -20.05 18.85 22.49
C SER A 181 -21.38 18.54 21.83
N THR A 182 -22.06 17.51 22.32
CA THR A 182 -23.44 17.19 22.02
C THR A 182 -24.30 18.35 22.51
N ALA A 183 -24.35 19.41 21.71
CA ALA A 183 -25.33 20.46 21.86
C ALA A 183 -26.68 19.86 21.47
N THR A 184 -27.35 19.28 22.46
CA THR A 184 -28.78 18.97 22.48
C THR A 184 -29.52 20.19 21.95
N ARG A 185 -29.95 20.13 20.69
CA ARG A 185 -30.83 21.12 20.10
C ARG A 185 -32.23 20.83 20.64
N ALA A 186 -32.63 21.58 21.67
CA ALA A 186 -33.99 21.56 22.18
C ALA A 186 -35.00 21.93 21.07
N PRO A 187 -36.21 21.33 21.06
CA PRO A 187 -37.23 21.67 20.09
C PRO A 187 -37.78 23.07 20.40
N ARG A 188 -37.66 24.00 19.45
CA ARG A 188 -38.38 25.27 19.51
C ARG A 188 -39.85 25.00 19.20
N SER A 189 -40.67 24.86 20.23
CA SER A 189 -42.10 25.10 20.15
C SER A 189 -42.34 26.61 20.19
N GLY A 190 -42.91 27.15 19.11
CA GLY A 190 -43.29 28.55 19.01
C GLY A 190 -44.31 28.66 17.90
N GLY A 191 -45.58 28.77 18.29
CA GLY A 191 -46.74 28.70 17.41
C GLY A 191 -46.83 29.86 16.43
N GLN A 192 -47.50 29.57 15.31
CA GLN A 192 -48.19 30.57 14.54
C GLN A 192 -49.47 29.96 14.00
N GLU A 193 -50.51 30.02 14.84
CA GLU A 193 -51.91 30.03 14.44
C GLU A 193 -52.25 31.37 13.79
N GLY A 194 -53.12 31.34 12.78
CA GLY A 194 -53.84 32.52 12.26
C GLY A 194 -53.70 32.69 10.74
N ARG A 195 -54.32 31.85 9.90
CA ARG A 195 -55.69 31.95 9.32
C ARG A 195 -55.81 32.91 8.11
N PRO A 196 -56.83 32.71 7.25
CA PRO A 196 -56.71 32.41 5.81
C PRO A 196 -56.73 33.62 4.88
#